data_AF-A0A433E0Z4-F1
#
_entry.id   AF-A0A433E0Z4-F1
#
_cell.length_a   1.000
_cell.length_b   1.000
_cell.length_c   1.000
_cell.angle_alpha   90.00
_cell.angle_beta   90.00
_cell.angle_gamma   90.00
#
_symmetry.space_group_name_H-M   'P 1'
#
loop_
_entity.id
_entity.type
_entity.pdbx_description
1 polymer ?
#
loop_
_entity_poly.entity_id
_entity_poly.type
_entity_poly.pdbx_seq_one_letter_code
_entity_poly.pdbx_strand_id
1 'polypeptide(L)'
;MIFPETSAESPSGAPLCSAKGCRAAAVWVLAWNNPKLHTPERRKTWLACDEHREHLSSFLGVRGFLKDVVALKDWDPGPEGSRDA
;
A
#
# COMPACT_ATOMS: atom_id res chain seq x y z
N MET A 1 19.52 -28.70 13.64
CA MET A 1 18.72 -28.12 12.53
C MET A 1 18.24 -26.76 12.98
N ILE A 2 19.07 -25.74 12.72
CA ILE A 2 18.85 -24.34 13.12
C ILE A 2 18.66 -23.60 11.79
N PHE A 3 17.44 -23.18 11.50
CA PHE A 3 17.18 -22.27 10.38
C PHE A 3 17.43 -20.85 10.91
N PRO A 4 18.38 -20.07 10.35
CA PRO A 4 18.47 -18.67 10.73
C PRO A 4 17.24 -17.96 10.16
N GLU A 5 16.39 -17.47 11.06
CA GLU A 5 15.29 -16.57 10.77
C GLU A 5 15.88 -15.29 10.20
N THR A 6 15.97 -15.21 8.87
CA THR A 6 16.29 -13.94 8.19
C THR A 6 15.06 -13.04 8.25
N SER A 7 14.83 -12.46 9.42
CA SER A 7 14.09 -11.21 9.49
C SER A 7 15.04 -10.17 8.89
N ALA A 8 14.91 -9.94 7.58
CA ALA A 8 15.58 -8.86 6.89
C ALA A 8 14.99 -7.53 7.39
N GLU A 9 15.35 -7.14 8.60
CA GLU A 9 15.21 -5.78 9.09
C GLU A 9 16.05 -4.90 8.17
N SER A 10 15.37 -4.14 7.31
CA SER A 10 16.00 -3.11 6.50
C SER A 10 16.20 -1.87 7.40
N PRO A 11 17.44 -1.48 7.73
CA PRO A 11 17.72 -0.51 8.79
C PRO A 11 17.71 0.92 8.24
N SER A 12 16.56 1.34 7.66
CA SER A 12 16.15 2.72 7.30
C SER A 12 14.80 2.64 6.54
N GLY A 13 13.78 2.11 7.22
CA GLY A 13 12.56 1.53 6.63
C GLY A 13 11.43 2.53 6.33
N ALA A 14 11.65 3.48 5.42
CA ALA A 14 10.54 4.20 4.82
C ALA A 14 9.81 3.25 3.83
N PRO A 15 8.48 3.17 3.87
CA PRO A 15 7.78 2.22 3.03
C PRO A 15 7.81 2.69 1.57
N LEU A 16 7.87 1.73 0.65
CA LEU A 16 8.11 2.00 -0.77
C LEU A 16 6.83 2.14 -1.57
N CYS A 17 6.91 2.86 -2.69
CA CYS A 17 5.82 2.94 -3.64
C CYS A 17 5.46 1.55 -4.20
N SER A 18 4.18 1.25 -4.22
CA SER A 18 3.60 0.01 -4.74
C SER A 18 3.49 -0.03 -6.27
N ALA A 19 3.82 1.07 -6.95
CA ALA A 19 3.85 1.10 -8.41
C ALA A 19 4.95 0.18 -8.94
N LYS A 20 4.61 -0.59 -9.97
CA LYS A 20 5.51 -1.59 -10.54
C LYS A 20 6.81 -0.94 -11.01
N GLY A 21 7.94 -1.39 -10.46
CA GLY A 21 9.27 -0.88 -10.80
C GLY A 21 9.66 0.44 -10.12
N CYS A 22 8.76 1.05 -9.34
CA CYS A 22 9.09 2.21 -8.54
C CYS A 22 9.76 1.79 -7.24
N ARG A 23 10.80 2.51 -6.83
CA ARG A 23 11.49 2.34 -5.54
C ARG A 23 11.58 3.64 -4.74
N ALA A 24 10.79 4.64 -5.13
CA ALA A 24 10.69 5.89 -4.40
C ALA A 24 9.99 5.67 -3.05
N ALA A 25 10.33 6.50 -2.06
CA ALA A 25 9.63 6.52 -0.79
C ALA A 25 8.16 6.89 -0.99
N ALA A 26 7.27 6.13 -0.36
CA ALA A 26 5.86 6.46 -0.38
C ALA A 26 5.56 7.61 0.58
N VAL A 27 4.64 8.47 0.16
CA VAL A 27 4.10 9.59 0.94
C VAL A 27 2.58 9.62 0.96
N TRP A 28 1.95 8.72 0.19
CA TRP A 28 0.50 8.59 0.05
C TRP A 28 0.07 7.15 0.28
N VAL A 29 -1.14 6.99 0.81
CA VAL A 29 -1.82 5.72 0.99
C VAL A 29 -3.15 5.78 0.26
N LEU A 30 -3.36 4.82 -0.63
CA LEU A 30 -4.60 4.65 -1.37
C LEU A 30 -5.35 3.48 -0.77
N ALA A 31 -6.43 3.75 -0.05
CA ALA A 31 -7.33 2.72 0.43
C ALA A 31 -8.29 2.32 -0.71
N TRP A 32 -8.41 1.02 -0.96
CA TRP A 32 -9.22 0.50 -2.04
C TRP A 32 -9.92 -0.81 -1.67
N ASN A 33 -11.02 -1.08 -2.36
CA ASN A 33 -11.81 -2.30 -2.20
C ASN A 33 -12.32 -2.75 -3.57
N ASN A 34 -12.04 -4.00 -3.92
CA ASN A 34 -12.63 -4.65 -5.08
C ASN A 34 -13.82 -5.51 -4.62
N PRO A 35 -15.08 -5.07 -4.84
CA PRO A 35 -16.26 -5.76 -4.33
C PRO A 35 -16.49 -7.13 -4.97
N LYS A 36 -15.79 -7.45 -6.06
CA LYS A 36 -15.83 -8.78 -6.68
C LYS A 36 -15.01 -9.82 -5.92
N LEU A 37 -14.03 -9.39 -5.13
CA LEU A 37 -13.08 -10.26 -4.42
C LEU A 37 -13.10 -10.10 -2.91
N HIS A 38 -13.56 -8.95 -2.42
CA HIS A 38 -13.47 -8.56 -1.02
C HIS A 38 -14.85 -8.13 -0.51
N THR A 39 -15.15 -8.47 0.74
CA THR A 39 -16.29 -7.89 1.47
C THR A 39 -16.14 -6.37 1.54
N PRO A 40 -17.24 -5.61 1.66
CA PRO A 40 -17.18 -4.14 1.69
C PRO A 40 -16.37 -3.59 2.87
N GLU A 41 -16.21 -4.40 3.93
CA GLU A 41 -15.45 -4.09 5.13
C GLU A 41 -13.93 -4.28 4.92
N ARG A 42 -13.51 -5.20 4.03
CA ARG A 42 -12.09 -5.47 3.78
C ARG A 42 -11.50 -4.46 2.80
N ARG A 43 -10.71 -3.52 3.31
CA ARG A 43 -9.99 -2.51 2.49
C ARG A 43 -8.52 -2.87 2.42
N LYS A 44 -7.99 -2.95 1.21
CA LYS A 44 -6.54 -3.03 0.99
C LYS A 44 -5.96 -1.63 0.88
N THR A 45 -4.67 -1.51 1.14
CA THR A 45 -3.94 -0.26 0.97
C THR A 45 -2.80 -0.44 -0.02
N TRP A 46 -2.63 0.57 -0.88
CA TRP A 46 -1.47 0.70 -1.73
C TRP A 46 -0.71 1.97 -1.37
N LEU A 47 0.60 1.88 -1.39
CA LEU A 47 1.48 3.00 -1.09
C LEU A 47 1.92 3.69 -2.38
N ALA A 48 1.99 5.01 -2.37
CA ALA A 48 2.40 5.78 -3.54
C ALA A 48 3.37 6.90 -3.17
N CYS A 49 4.36 7.13 -4.03
CA CYS A 49 5.09 8.39 -4.04
C CYS A 49 4.26 9.48 -4.73
N ASP A 50 4.73 10.73 -4.67
CA ASP A 50 4.00 11.86 -5.25
C ASP A 50 3.74 11.71 -6.75
N GLU A 51 4.74 11.20 -7.48
CA GLU A 51 4.67 10.95 -8.93
C GLU A 51 3.59 9.92 -9.32
N HIS A 52 3.42 8.86 -8.51
CA HIS A 52 2.54 7.74 -8.85
C HIS A 52 1.16 7.80 -8.20
N ARG A 53 0.91 8.74 -7.28
CA ARG A 53 -0.37 8.92 -6.62
C ARG A 53 -1.52 9.04 -7.64
N GLU A 54 -1.39 9.96 -8.58
CA GLU A 54 -2.43 10.27 -9.57
C GLU A 54 -2.72 9.07 -10.47
N HIS A 55 -1.67 8.38 -10.92
CA HIS A 55 -1.78 7.18 -11.77
C HIS A 55 -2.55 6.07 -11.06
N LEU A 56 -2.16 5.72 -9.83
CA LEU A 56 -2.79 4.66 -9.06
C LEU A 56 -4.22 5.02 -8.67
N SER A 57 -4.47 6.28 -8.30
CA SER A 57 -5.80 6.80 -7.98
C SER A 57 -6.73 6.71 -9.18
N SER A 58 -6.27 7.12 -10.36
CA SER A 58 -7.03 7.01 -11.60
C SER A 58 -7.35 5.54 -11.93
N PHE A 59 -6.34 4.66 -11.85
CA PHE A 59 -6.51 3.22 -12.10
C PHE A 59 -7.60 2.59 -11.20
N LEU A 60 -7.64 2.95 -9.92
CA LEU A 60 -8.65 2.48 -8.97
C LEU A 60 -10.00 3.19 -9.17
N GLY A 61 -9.97 4.48 -9.50
CA GLY A 61 -11.15 5.33 -9.70
C GLY A 61 -12.00 4.90 -10.89
N VAL A 62 -11.38 4.63 -12.05
CA VAL A 62 -12.12 4.17 -13.24
C VAL A 62 -12.84 2.83 -13.03
N ARG A 63 -12.41 2.05 -12.04
CA ARG A 63 -13.03 0.77 -11.66
C ARG A 63 -13.98 0.88 -10.46
N GLY A 64 -14.10 2.08 -9.86
CA GLY A 64 -14.89 2.29 -8.63
C GLY A 64 -14.32 1.59 -7.39
N PHE A 65 -13.03 1.26 -7.40
CA PHE A 65 -12.36 0.56 -6.29
C PHE A 65 -11.75 1.52 -5.28
N LEU A 66 -11.44 2.74 -5.70
CA LEU A 66 -10.85 3.74 -4.82
C LEU A 66 -11.83 4.12 -3.70
N LYS A 67 -11.35 4.10 -2.46
CA LYS A 67 -12.14 4.49 -1.28
C LYS A 67 -11.61 5.76 -0.68
N ASP A 68 -10.30 5.85 -0.48
CA ASP A 68 -9.68 7.02 0.14
C ASP A 68 -8.23 7.20 -0.33
N VAL A 69 -7.74 8.43 -0.22
CA VAL A 69 -6.34 8.80 -0.50
C VAL A 69 -5.88 9.72 0.62
N VAL A 70 -5.06 9.18 1.52
CA VAL A 70 -4.52 9.93 2.66
C VAL A 70 -3.01 10.08 2.57
N ALA A 71 -2.47 11.09 3.22
CA ALA A 71 -1.03 11.21 3.40
C ALA A 71 -0.53 10.07 4.29
N LEU A 72 0.59 9.44 3.94
CA LEU A 72 1.19 8.37 4.73
C LEU A 72 1.48 8.80 6.17
N LYS A 73 1.81 10.07 6.38
CA LYS A 73 2.05 10.64 7.71
C LYS A 73 0.81 10.66 8.60
N ASP A 74 -0.38 10.64 8.01
CA ASP A 74 -1.68 10.66 8.70
C ASP A 74 -2.29 9.26 8.82
N TRP A 75 -1.70 8.27 8.15
CA TRP A 75 -2.24 6.92 8.09
C TRP A 75 -1.62 6.02 9.15
N ASP A 76 -2.46 5.45 10.02
CA ASP A 76 -2.08 4.37 10.92
C ASP A 76 -2.30 3.00 10.23
N PRO A 77 -1.24 2.19 10.03
CA PRO A 77 -1.38 0.91 9.33
C PRO A 77 -2.19 -0.15 10.07
N GLY A 78 -2.48 0.04 11.37
CA GLY A 78 -2.93 -1.04 12.25
C GLY A 78 -2.00 -2.26 12.21
N PRO A 79 -2.30 -3.32 12.99
CA PRO A 79 -1.52 -4.55 12.97
C PRO A 79 -1.67 -5.38 11.67
N GLU A 80 -2.65 -5.07 10.81
CA GLU A 80 -3.04 -5.90 9.66
C GLU A 80 -2.50 -5.39 8.30
N GLY A 81 -1.81 -4.25 8.28
CA GLY A 81 -1.32 -3.60 7.05
C GLY A 81 -0.04 -4.17 6.43
N SER A 82 0.49 -5.30 6.92
CA SER A 82 1.72 -5.90 6.43
C SER A 82 1.47 -7.25 5.75
N ARG A 83 1.93 -7.36 4.48
CA ARG A 83 1.99 -8.57 3.62
C ARG A 83 0.78 -8.77 2.70
N ASP A 84 0.88 -8.23 1.50
CA ASP A 84 0.34 -8.85 0.30
C ASP A 84 1.22 -8.41 -0.88
N ALA A 85 2.34 -9.12 -1.05
CA ALA A 85 3.17 -9.09 -2.26
C ALA A 85 3.08 -10.47 -2.94
#